data_AF-A0A956F6G6-F1
#
_entry.id   AF-A0A956F6G6-F1
#
_cell.length_a   1.000
_cell.length_b   1.000
_cell.length_c   1.000
_cell.angle_alpha   90.00
_cell.angle_beta   90.00
_cell.angle_gamma   90.00
#
_symmetry.space_group_name_H-M   'P 1'
#
loop_
_entity.id
_entity.type
_entity.pdbx_description
1 polymer ?
#
loop_
_entity_poly.entity_id
_entity_poly.type
_entity_poly.pdbx_seq_one_letter_code
_entity_poly.pdbx_strand_id
1 'polypeptide(L)'
;MRRGAMITGLVGLGLGLACEGGEPAGETTEGSTGEPQATGPSATDDDTGGATTSSDGDGSSDDGPPPMPSQTQACAQWVECAATLMLDDVMAIEQAYGSEGSCWDAGAPEAAACDVECRDALESTAAELEGMGQEVPDACDLPRTIAWSELEPVITDNCVTGCHEPGGEDSSLDLSDGPYYALYMVASDQSTIYLVDPGDHESSYLWHKLRGSQGSVGGGGSRMPRGADPLDPSFIDDLADWIDQGASNF
;
A
#
# COMPACT_ATOMS: atom_id res chain seq x y z
N MET A 1 25.06 53.04 -19.72
CA MET A 1 26.33 53.17 -18.99
C MET A 1 26.06 53.62 -17.56
N ARG A 2 26.02 52.69 -16.61
CA ARG A 2 26.32 52.89 -15.18
C ARG A 2 26.68 51.51 -14.61
N ARG A 3 27.76 51.49 -13.83
CA ARG A 3 28.55 50.35 -13.38
C ARG A 3 28.12 49.90 -11.98
N GLY A 4 28.48 48.66 -11.63
CA GLY A 4 28.79 48.20 -10.27
C GLY A 4 27.72 47.27 -9.68
N ALA A 5 28.03 46.16 -9.01
CA ALA A 5 29.31 45.61 -8.58
C ALA A 5 29.14 44.11 -8.29
N MET A 6 30.23 43.34 -8.49
CA MET A 6 30.40 41.97 -8.03
C MET A 6 30.47 41.92 -6.50
N ILE A 7 29.89 40.89 -5.88
CA ILE A 7 30.32 40.39 -4.57
C ILE A 7 30.53 38.89 -4.68
N THR A 8 31.80 38.53 -4.49
CA THR A 8 32.33 37.17 -4.31
C THR A 8 32.27 36.81 -2.82
N GLY A 9 31.86 35.58 -2.50
CA GLY A 9 31.97 34.97 -1.16
C GLY A 9 31.72 33.46 -1.29
N LEU A 10 32.72 32.62 -1.58
CA LEU A 10 33.73 32.02 -0.70
C LEU A 10 33.16 30.91 0.23
N VAL A 11 33.33 29.68 -0.27
CA VAL A 11 33.73 28.41 0.39
C VAL A 11 33.49 28.27 1.90
N GLY A 12 32.73 27.24 2.26
CA GLY A 12 32.75 26.60 3.58
C GLY A 12 32.60 25.09 3.45
N LEU A 13 33.74 24.40 3.28
CA LEU A 13 33.88 22.96 3.52
C LEU A 13 33.71 22.71 5.03
N GLY A 14 32.70 21.93 5.40
CA GLY A 14 32.49 21.45 6.78
C GLY A 14 32.41 19.94 6.80
N LEU A 15 33.59 19.31 6.91
CA LEU A 15 33.79 17.88 7.16
C LEU A 15 33.68 17.62 8.67
N GLY A 16 32.76 16.75 9.09
CA GLY A 16 32.70 16.17 10.44
C GLY A 16 31.81 14.93 10.35
N LEU A 17 32.34 13.72 10.21
CA LEU A 17 33.12 12.89 11.14
C LEU A 17 32.31 12.40 12.36
N ALA A 18 31.90 11.13 12.23
CA ALA A 18 31.70 10.10 13.25
C ALA A 18 30.75 10.36 14.45
N CYS A 19 29.77 9.46 14.60
CA CYS A 19 29.20 9.10 15.89
C CYS A 19 29.56 7.63 16.19
N GLU A 20 30.57 7.43 17.04
CA GLU A 20 30.84 6.18 17.73
C GLU A 20 30.45 6.32 19.22
N GLY A 21 29.69 5.33 19.70
CA GLY A 21 29.83 4.77 21.05
C GLY A 21 29.00 5.35 22.20
N GLY A 22 28.25 4.47 22.88
CA GLY A 22 27.93 4.68 24.30
C GLY A 22 26.63 4.05 24.80
N GLU A 23 26.64 2.75 25.08
CA GLU A 23 25.69 2.08 25.99
C GLU A 23 25.75 2.71 27.41
N PRO A 24 24.66 2.61 28.18
CA PRO A 24 24.83 1.95 29.47
C PRO A 24 23.72 0.95 29.82
N ALA A 25 24.18 -0.11 30.49
CA ALA A 25 23.38 -1.10 31.19
C ALA A 25 22.87 -0.60 32.56
N GLY A 26 21.83 -1.28 33.06
CA GLY A 26 21.33 -1.23 34.43
C GLY A 26 19.83 -0.96 34.46
N GLU A 27 18.98 -1.57 35.28
CA GLU A 27 19.09 -2.66 36.25
C GLU A 27 17.63 -3.10 36.53
N THR A 28 17.51 -4.29 37.11
CA THR A 28 16.33 -5.08 37.48
C THR A 28 15.17 -4.36 38.20
N THR A 29 13.94 -4.82 37.96
CA THR A 29 13.00 -5.15 39.05
C THR A 29 12.06 -6.29 38.67
N GLU A 30 11.85 -7.16 39.63
CA GLU A 30 11.19 -8.46 39.60
C GLU A 30 9.65 -8.39 39.66
N GLY A 31 9.03 -9.50 39.26
CA GLY A 31 7.97 -10.12 40.07
C GLY A 31 6.52 -9.75 39.75
N SER A 32 5.84 -10.64 39.02
CA SER A 32 4.46 -10.99 39.35
C SER A 32 4.13 -12.39 38.87
N THR A 33 4.22 -13.34 39.79
CA THR A 33 3.70 -14.69 39.69
C THR A 33 2.18 -14.67 39.83
N GLY A 34 1.47 -15.19 38.84
CA GLY A 34 0.02 -15.45 38.89
C GLY A 34 -0.30 -16.80 38.23
N GLU A 35 -0.21 -17.87 39.01
CA GLU A 35 -0.88 -19.16 38.78
C GLU A 35 -2.17 -19.21 39.63
N PRO A 36 -3.03 -20.24 39.56
CA PRO A 36 -3.32 -21.17 38.46
C PRO A 36 -4.86 -21.36 38.28
N GLN A 37 -5.27 -22.08 37.23
CA GLN A 37 -6.49 -22.92 37.14
C GLN A 37 -6.60 -23.44 35.68
N ALA A 38 -7.00 -24.66 35.33
CA ALA A 38 -7.49 -25.79 36.10
C ALA A 38 -7.22 -27.09 35.31
N THR A 39 -7.10 -28.17 36.06
CA THR A 39 -7.00 -29.57 35.67
C THR A 39 -8.25 -30.10 34.95
N GLY A 40 -8.06 -31.07 34.04
CA GLY A 40 -9.12 -31.81 33.34
C GLY A 40 -10.03 -32.66 34.23
N PRO A 41 -10.85 -33.55 33.63
CA PRO A 41 -10.29 -34.86 33.30
C PRO A 41 -10.78 -35.48 31.98
N SER A 42 -9.95 -36.41 31.50
CA SER A 42 -10.24 -37.44 30.50
C SER A 42 -11.35 -38.40 30.97
N ALA A 43 -12.12 -38.92 30.02
CA ALA A 43 -12.74 -40.24 30.13
C ALA A 43 -12.56 -40.96 28.79
N THR A 44 -12.15 -42.22 28.92
CA THR A 44 -11.74 -43.17 27.90
C THR A 44 -12.88 -44.13 27.53
N ASP A 45 -12.66 -44.81 26.40
CA ASP A 45 -13.01 -46.20 26.08
C ASP A 45 -14.21 -46.54 25.17
N ASP A 46 -13.85 -47.46 24.25
CA ASP A 46 -14.61 -48.54 23.60
C ASP A 46 -15.29 -48.35 22.22
N ASP A 47 -14.48 -48.66 21.20
CA ASP A 47 -14.69 -49.69 20.16
C ASP A 47 -16.11 -50.28 19.97
N THR A 48 -16.63 -50.25 18.73
CA THR A 48 -17.00 -51.45 17.92
C THR A 48 -17.59 -51.04 16.56
N GLY A 49 -16.95 -51.48 15.48
CA GLY A 49 -17.61 -52.17 14.36
C GLY A 49 -18.50 -51.41 13.36
N GLY A 50 -17.90 -51.04 12.23
CA GLY A 50 -18.33 -51.52 10.90
C GLY A 50 -19.76 -51.23 10.42
N ALA A 51 -19.91 -50.17 9.63
CA ALA A 51 -20.77 -50.17 8.45
C ALA A 51 -20.20 -49.17 7.43
N THR A 52 -19.53 -49.67 6.40
CA THR A 52 -19.17 -48.89 5.21
C THR A 52 -20.45 -48.70 4.39
N THR A 53 -21.21 -47.65 4.71
CA THR A 53 -22.18 -47.09 3.77
C THR A 53 -21.46 -46.05 2.95
N SER A 54 -21.29 -46.35 1.66
CA SER A 54 -20.91 -45.40 0.62
C SER A 54 -21.73 -44.13 0.80
N SER A 55 -21.07 -43.08 1.27
CA SER A 55 -21.58 -41.72 1.15
C SER A 55 -20.91 -41.20 -0.09
N ASP A 56 -21.67 -41.14 -1.18
CA ASP A 56 -21.31 -40.34 -2.33
C ASP A 56 -20.98 -38.94 -1.80
N GLY A 57 -19.72 -38.56 -1.90
CA GLY A 57 -19.28 -37.21 -1.62
C GLY A 57 -19.91 -36.32 -2.67
N ASP A 58 -21.06 -35.76 -2.32
CA ASP A 58 -21.60 -34.60 -2.99
C ASP A 58 -20.62 -33.46 -2.69
N GLY A 59 -19.60 -33.36 -3.54
CA GLY A 59 -18.72 -32.21 -3.61
C GLY A 59 -19.54 -31.04 -4.12
N SER A 60 -20.36 -30.49 -3.24
CA SER A 60 -20.82 -29.12 -3.36
C SER A 60 -19.57 -28.28 -3.23
N SER A 61 -18.96 -27.95 -4.38
CA SER A 61 -18.16 -26.75 -4.44
C SER A 61 -19.10 -25.63 -4.03
N ASP A 62 -18.97 -25.20 -2.78
CA ASP A 62 -19.40 -23.87 -2.33
C ASP A 62 -18.55 -22.83 -3.08
N ASP A 63 -18.60 -22.87 -4.41
CA ASP A 63 -18.25 -21.75 -5.26
C ASP A 63 -19.41 -20.76 -5.08
N GLY A 64 -19.42 -20.12 -3.91
CA GLY A 64 -20.28 -18.97 -3.66
C GLY A 64 -20.14 -18.00 -4.84
N PRO A 65 -21.19 -17.22 -5.14
CA PRO A 65 -21.09 -16.21 -6.18
C PRO A 65 -19.81 -15.39 -5.95
N PRO A 66 -19.05 -15.07 -7.02
CA PRO A 66 -17.82 -14.31 -6.89
C PRO A 66 -18.10 -13.04 -6.07
N PRO A 67 -17.15 -12.58 -5.25
CA PRO A 67 -17.33 -11.36 -4.48
C PRO A 67 -17.78 -10.24 -5.43
N MET A 68 -18.82 -9.52 -5.03
CA MET A 68 -19.32 -8.37 -5.79
C MET A 68 -18.21 -7.31 -5.83
N PRO A 69 -18.07 -6.57 -6.95
CA PRO A 69 -17.15 -5.44 -6.99
C PRO A 69 -17.54 -4.39 -5.94
N SER A 70 -16.56 -3.65 -5.43
CA SER A 70 -16.76 -2.54 -4.50
C SER A 70 -16.37 -1.21 -5.13
N GLN A 71 -16.74 -0.11 -4.48
CA GLN A 71 -16.36 1.23 -4.90
C GLN A 71 -14.84 1.38 -5.06
N THR A 72 -14.43 1.94 -6.20
CA THR A 72 -13.04 2.26 -6.49
C THR A 72 -12.63 3.59 -5.88
N GLN A 73 -11.34 3.81 -5.69
CA GLN A 73 -10.81 5.08 -5.17
C GLN A 73 -11.24 6.27 -6.04
N ALA A 74 -11.15 6.14 -7.37
CA ALA A 74 -11.58 7.18 -8.30
C ALA A 74 -13.08 7.50 -8.15
N CYS A 75 -13.95 6.50 -7.96
CA CYS A 75 -15.37 6.75 -7.73
C CYS A 75 -15.68 7.33 -6.36
N ALA A 76 -14.97 6.90 -5.30
CA ALA A 76 -15.08 7.53 -4.00
C ALA A 76 -14.70 9.02 -4.05
N GLN A 77 -13.61 9.33 -4.75
CA GLN A 77 -13.15 10.70 -4.93
C GLN A 77 -14.11 11.52 -5.81
N TRP A 78 -14.65 10.96 -6.88
CA TRP A 78 -15.65 11.66 -7.70
C TRP A 78 -16.87 12.09 -6.89
N VAL A 79 -17.38 11.19 -6.04
CA VAL A 79 -18.48 11.49 -5.10
C VAL A 79 -18.11 12.64 -4.15
N GLU A 80 -16.90 12.63 -3.60
CA GLU A 80 -16.41 13.71 -2.73
C GLU A 80 -16.21 15.04 -3.47
N CYS A 81 -15.70 15.01 -4.71
CA CYS A 81 -15.59 16.18 -5.58
C CYS A 81 -16.96 16.81 -5.81
N ALA A 82 -17.95 15.99 -6.20
CA ALA A 82 -19.29 16.44 -6.48
C ALA A 82 -19.95 17.09 -5.24
N ALA A 83 -19.73 16.52 -4.06
CA ALA A 83 -20.19 17.09 -2.80
C ALA A 83 -19.47 18.40 -2.45
N THR A 84 -18.16 18.46 -2.67
CA THR A 84 -17.31 19.65 -2.40
C THR A 84 -17.71 20.82 -3.28
N LEU A 85 -17.96 20.57 -4.56
CA LEU A 85 -18.39 21.59 -5.52
C LEU A 85 -19.88 21.90 -5.47
N MET A 86 -20.66 21.16 -4.66
CA MET A 86 -22.12 21.26 -4.57
C MET A 86 -22.79 21.13 -5.95
N LEU A 87 -22.37 20.14 -6.74
CA LEU A 87 -22.96 19.89 -8.06
C LEU A 87 -24.46 19.60 -7.92
N ASP A 88 -25.26 20.11 -8.86
CA ASP A 88 -26.72 19.98 -8.82
C ASP A 88 -27.18 18.51 -8.81
N ASP A 89 -26.38 17.60 -9.38
CA ASP A 89 -26.64 16.17 -9.48
C ASP A 89 -25.94 15.32 -8.41
N VAL A 90 -25.38 15.92 -7.34
CA VAL A 90 -24.62 15.21 -6.29
C VAL A 90 -25.35 13.99 -5.71
N MET A 91 -26.67 14.07 -5.54
CA MET A 91 -27.47 12.95 -5.07
C MET A 91 -27.54 11.78 -6.07
N ALA A 92 -27.59 12.09 -7.36
CA ALA A 92 -27.58 11.06 -8.40
C ALA A 92 -26.19 10.43 -8.53
N ILE A 93 -25.13 11.24 -8.35
CA ILE A 93 -23.75 10.78 -8.31
C ILE A 93 -23.54 9.80 -7.14
N GLU A 94 -23.98 10.14 -5.93
CA GLU A 94 -23.92 9.23 -4.77
C GLU A 94 -24.70 7.93 -5.04
N GLN A 95 -25.90 8.03 -5.61
CA GLN A 95 -26.73 6.86 -5.90
C GLN A 95 -26.13 5.93 -6.96
N ALA A 96 -25.34 6.46 -7.90
CA ALA A 96 -24.71 5.68 -8.95
C ALA A 96 -23.35 5.13 -8.50
N TYR A 97 -22.48 6.00 -7.99
CA TYR A 97 -21.04 5.75 -7.79
C TYR A 97 -20.62 5.64 -6.31
N GLY A 98 -21.53 5.92 -5.37
CA GLY A 98 -21.32 5.75 -3.93
C GLY A 98 -21.02 4.31 -3.54
N SER A 99 -20.58 4.06 -2.31
CA SER A 99 -20.25 2.70 -1.83
C SER A 99 -21.42 1.70 -1.91
N GLU A 100 -22.65 2.19 -1.82
CA GLU A 100 -23.89 1.43 -2.00
C GLU A 100 -24.57 1.72 -3.36
N GLY A 101 -23.82 2.30 -4.30
CA GLY A 101 -24.32 2.76 -5.58
C GLY A 101 -24.57 1.65 -6.60
N SER A 102 -25.42 1.93 -7.59
CA SER A 102 -25.84 0.94 -8.59
C SER A 102 -24.71 0.43 -9.49
N CYS A 103 -23.56 1.09 -9.54
CA CYS A 103 -22.38 0.65 -10.29
C CYS A 103 -21.86 -0.72 -9.88
N TRP A 104 -22.14 -1.13 -8.64
CA TRP A 104 -21.62 -2.37 -8.06
C TRP A 104 -22.60 -3.54 -8.18
N ASP A 105 -23.84 -3.30 -8.61
CA ASP A 105 -24.93 -4.29 -8.63
C ASP A 105 -24.82 -5.33 -9.77
N ALA A 106 -24.14 -5.00 -10.87
CA ALA A 106 -24.19 -5.76 -12.11
C ALA A 106 -22.98 -6.69 -12.35
N GLY A 107 -21.93 -6.59 -11.53
CA GLY A 107 -20.72 -7.39 -11.62
C GLY A 107 -19.51 -6.62 -12.15
N ALA A 108 -18.37 -7.31 -12.26
CA ALA A 108 -17.07 -6.69 -12.52
C ALA A 108 -16.96 -5.84 -13.81
N PRO A 109 -17.56 -6.22 -14.96
CA PRO A 109 -17.45 -5.42 -16.18
C PRO A 109 -18.14 -4.05 -16.06
N GLU A 110 -19.32 -4.01 -15.46
CA GLU A 110 -20.07 -2.78 -15.22
C GLU A 110 -19.37 -1.89 -14.18
N ALA A 111 -18.85 -2.49 -13.12
CA ALA A 111 -18.03 -1.79 -12.14
C ALA A 111 -16.77 -1.15 -12.76
N ALA A 112 -16.09 -1.86 -13.67
CA ALA A 112 -14.94 -1.32 -14.39
C ALA A 112 -15.32 -0.18 -15.34
N ALA A 113 -16.50 -0.23 -15.97
CA ALA A 113 -17.00 0.87 -16.77
C ALA A 113 -17.29 2.12 -15.91
N CYS A 114 -17.91 1.93 -14.75
CA CYS A 114 -18.14 3.02 -13.80
C CYS A 114 -16.84 3.66 -13.31
N ASP A 115 -15.80 2.85 -13.06
CA ASP A 115 -14.48 3.35 -12.65
C ASP A 115 -13.84 4.27 -13.71
N VAL A 116 -13.99 3.95 -15.00
CA VAL A 116 -13.58 4.83 -16.11
C VAL A 116 -14.40 6.12 -16.11
N GLU A 117 -15.72 6.04 -15.96
CA GLU A 117 -16.58 7.22 -15.91
C GLU A 117 -16.24 8.17 -14.75
N CYS A 118 -15.94 7.64 -13.57
CA CYS A 118 -15.53 8.44 -12.42
C CYS A 118 -14.21 9.18 -12.66
N ARG A 119 -13.21 8.52 -13.28
CA ARG A 119 -11.94 9.17 -13.64
C ARG A 119 -12.17 10.27 -14.68
N ASP A 120 -12.88 9.96 -15.76
CA ASP A 120 -13.19 10.94 -16.81
C ASP A 120 -13.93 12.17 -16.23
N ALA A 121 -14.84 11.95 -15.28
CA ALA A 121 -15.59 13.02 -14.62
C ALA A 121 -14.69 13.93 -13.76
N LEU A 122 -13.77 13.34 -12.98
CA LEU A 122 -12.79 14.11 -12.20
C LEU A 122 -11.85 14.92 -13.11
N GLU A 123 -11.27 14.28 -14.12
CA GLU A 123 -10.37 14.92 -15.10
C GLU A 123 -11.05 16.10 -15.80
N SER A 124 -12.28 15.91 -16.26
CA SER A 124 -13.07 16.97 -16.90
C SER A 124 -13.37 18.12 -15.93
N THR A 125 -13.74 17.80 -14.69
CA THR A 125 -14.09 18.81 -13.68
C THR A 125 -12.86 19.64 -13.28
N ALA A 126 -11.71 19.00 -13.07
CA ALA A 126 -10.45 19.67 -12.79
C ALA A 126 -10.07 20.62 -13.94
N ALA A 127 -10.12 20.14 -15.20
CA ALA A 127 -9.79 20.94 -16.36
C ALA A 127 -10.72 22.16 -16.55
N GLU A 128 -12.01 22.02 -16.21
CA GLU A 128 -12.96 23.15 -16.23
C GLU A 128 -12.60 24.21 -15.19
N LEU A 129 -12.32 23.80 -13.95
CA LEU A 129 -11.90 24.71 -12.87
C LEU A 129 -10.61 25.45 -13.23
N GLU A 130 -9.61 24.74 -13.74
CA GLU A 130 -8.37 25.34 -14.22
C GLU A 130 -8.60 26.31 -15.38
N GLY A 131 -9.46 25.95 -16.33
CA GLY A 131 -9.85 26.81 -17.45
C GLY A 131 -10.54 28.10 -16.99
N MET A 132 -11.19 28.05 -15.84
CA MET A 132 -11.79 29.21 -15.16
C MET A 132 -10.79 29.97 -14.26
N GLY A 133 -9.55 29.48 -14.12
CA GLY A 133 -8.52 30.01 -13.23
C GLY A 133 -8.86 29.81 -11.75
N GLN A 134 -9.67 28.80 -11.44
CA GLN A 134 -9.97 28.39 -10.07
C GLN A 134 -8.96 27.33 -9.61
N GLU A 135 -8.71 27.33 -8.31
CA GLU A 135 -7.96 26.25 -7.66
C GLU A 135 -8.81 24.97 -7.68
N VAL A 136 -8.22 23.86 -8.09
CA VAL A 136 -8.86 22.54 -8.07
C VAL A 136 -8.82 22.03 -6.62
N PRO A 137 -9.98 21.75 -5.98
CA PRO A 137 -9.98 21.13 -4.66
C PRO A 137 -9.32 19.74 -4.72
N ASP A 138 -8.60 19.33 -3.67
CA ASP A 138 -7.98 17.99 -3.58
C ASP A 138 -8.99 16.85 -3.87
N ALA A 139 -10.24 17.02 -3.45
CA ALA A 139 -11.32 16.07 -3.73
C ALA A 139 -11.61 15.90 -5.23
N CYS A 140 -11.24 16.87 -6.06
CA CYS A 140 -11.43 16.88 -7.52
C CYS A 140 -10.14 16.67 -8.30
N ASP A 141 -8.99 16.61 -7.62
CA ASP A 141 -7.69 16.40 -8.25
C ASP A 141 -7.40 14.90 -8.29
N LEU A 142 -7.50 14.29 -9.48
CA LEU A 142 -7.20 12.86 -9.62
C LEU A 142 -5.76 12.58 -9.17
N PRO A 143 -5.50 11.44 -8.52
CA PRO A 143 -4.15 11.00 -8.28
C PRO A 143 -3.47 10.92 -9.63
N ARG A 144 -2.38 11.68 -9.78
CA ARG A 144 -1.59 11.71 -11.00
C ARG A 144 -1.24 10.26 -11.39
N THR A 145 -1.22 9.97 -12.69
CA THR A 145 -0.70 8.67 -13.13
C THR A 145 0.79 8.58 -12.80
N ILE A 146 1.15 7.59 -11.99
CA ILE A 146 2.54 7.37 -11.56
C ILE A 146 3.15 6.32 -12.49
N ALA A 147 4.23 6.66 -13.17
CA ALA A 147 5.00 5.65 -13.92
C ALA A 147 6.04 4.99 -13.01
N TRP A 148 6.29 3.68 -13.19
CA TRP A 148 7.37 2.98 -12.47
C TRP A 148 8.72 3.71 -12.57
N SER A 149 9.00 4.33 -13.73
CA SER A 149 10.24 5.11 -13.95
C SER A 149 10.44 6.30 -13.01
N GLU A 150 9.38 6.78 -12.36
CA GLU A 150 9.46 7.84 -11.35
C GLU A 150 9.85 7.30 -9.98
N LEU A 151 9.43 6.06 -9.68
CA LEU A 151 9.68 5.41 -8.39
C LEU A 151 11.03 4.69 -8.35
N GLU A 152 11.43 4.10 -9.47
CA GLU A 152 12.63 3.26 -9.60
C GLU A 152 13.92 3.92 -9.08
N PRO A 153 14.20 5.22 -9.35
CA PRO A 153 15.41 5.85 -8.83
C PRO A 153 15.44 5.89 -7.30
N VAL A 154 14.31 6.18 -6.66
CA VAL A 154 14.22 6.22 -5.19
C VAL A 154 14.38 4.83 -4.60
N ILE A 155 13.75 3.81 -5.20
CA ILE A 155 13.94 2.41 -4.78
C ILE A 155 15.42 2.01 -4.91
N THR A 156 16.04 2.31 -6.05
CA THR A 156 17.44 1.94 -6.34
C THR A 156 18.41 2.60 -5.36
N ASP A 157 18.27 3.91 -5.17
CA ASP A 157 19.19 4.73 -4.35
C ASP A 157 19.10 4.40 -2.85
N ASN A 158 17.93 3.95 -2.38
CA ASN A 158 17.69 3.75 -0.95
C ASN A 158 17.65 2.28 -0.50
N CYS A 159 17.48 1.32 -1.42
CA CYS A 159 17.22 -0.07 -1.06
C CYS A 159 18.28 -1.06 -1.54
N VAL A 160 18.97 -0.76 -2.65
CA VAL A 160 19.84 -1.76 -3.31
C VAL A 160 21.20 -1.86 -2.62
N THR A 161 21.97 -0.77 -2.61
CA THR A 161 23.38 -0.79 -2.23
C THR A 161 23.58 -1.26 -0.78
N GLY A 162 24.27 -2.39 -0.63
CA GLY A 162 24.59 -3.04 0.64
C GLY A 162 23.44 -3.81 1.29
N CYS A 163 22.22 -3.77 0.74
CA CYS A 163 21.04 -4.39 1.37
C CYS A 163 20.38 -5.42 0.45
N HIS A 164 19.62 -4.96 -0.55
CA HIS A 164 18.85 -5.80 -1.45
C HIS A 164 19.58 -6.04 -2.78
N GLU A 165 20.75 -6.65 -2.67
CA GLU A 165 21.60 -7.06 -3.79
C GLU A 165 22.34 -8.36 -3.43
N PRO A 166 22.94 -9.07 -4.40
CA PRO A 166 23.70 -10.28 -4.11
C PRO A 166 24.84 -10.02 -3.12
N GLY A 167 24.76 -10.64 -1.95
CA GLY A 167 25.74 -10.47 -0.87
C GLY A 167 25.48 -9.27 0.06
N GLY A 168 24.39 -8.53 -0.13
CA GLY A 168 23.91 -7.52 0.81
C GLY A 168 23.29 -8.11 2.09
N GLU A 169 22.95 -7.24 3.03
CA GLU A 169 22.40 -7.60 4.34
C GLU A 169 21.09 -8.39 4.26
N ASP A 170 20.28 -8.18 3.21
CA ASP A 170 19.08 -8.96 2.91
C ASP A 170 19.06 -9.38 1.44
N SER A 171 19.94 -10.33 1.11
CA SER A 171 20.07 -10.88 -0.23
C SER A 171 18.95 -11.87 -0.61
N SER A 172 17.91 -12.03 0.21
CA SER A 172 16.74 -12.86 -0.15
C SER A 172 15.89 -12.21 -1.23
N LEU A 173 15.91 -10.86 -1.27
CA LEU A 173 15.33 -10.04 -2.32
C LEU A 173 16.45 -9.28 -3.03
N ASP A 174 16.58 -9.51 -4.34
CA ASP A 174 17.53 -8.79 -5.20
C ASP A 174 16.78 -7.71 -6.00
N LEU A 175 17.09 -6.45 -5.72
CA LEU A 175 16.56 -5.28 -6.42
C LEU A 175 17.58 -4.67 -7.38
N SER A 176 18.77 -5.25 -7.52
CA SER A 176 19.87 -4.70 -8.31
C SER A 176 19.72 -4.92 -9.83
N ASP A 177 18.92 -5.91 -10.24
CA ASP A 177 18.64 -6.22 -11.64
C ASP A 177 17.13 -6.38 -11.87
N GLY A 178 16.49 -5.32 -12.38
CA GLY A 178 15.06 -5.28 -12.67
C GLY A 178 14.17 -5.24 -11.42
N PRO A 179 14.29 -4.20 -10.56
CA PRO A 179 13.54 -4.09 -9.30
C PRO A 179 12.01 -4.20 -9.48
N TYR A 180 11.45 -3.71 -10.58
CA TYR A 180 10.02 -3.90 -10.90
C TYR A 180 9.62 -5.38 -10.83
N TYR A 181 10.35 -6.25 -11.54
CA TYR A 181 10.01 -7.67 -11.66
C TYR A 181 10.30 -8.45 -10.39
N ALA A 182 11.23 -7.97 -9.55
CA ALA A 182 11.49 -8.54 -8.24
C ALA A 182 10.37 -8.23 -7.22
N LEU A 183 9.53 -7.22 -7.48
CA LEU A 183 8.46 -6.77 -6.59
C LEU A 183 7.06 -7.17 -7.06
N TYR A 184 6.77 -7.01 -8.36
CA TYR A 184 5.43 -7.16 -8.93
C TYR A 184 4.89 -8.59 -8.81
N MET A 185 3.80 -8.77 -8.04
CA MET A 185 3.17 -10.07 -7.75
C MET A 185 4.13 -11.16 -7.25
N VAL A 186 5.21 -10.77 -6.57
CA VAL A 186 6.14 -11.69 -5.92
C VAL A 186 5.72 -11.90 -4.48
N ALA A 187 5.60 -13.14 -4.02
CA ALA A 187 5.23 -13.44 -2.64
C ALA A 187 6.29 -12.92 -1.67
N SER A 188 5.87 -12.30 -0.55
CA SER A 188 6.79 -11.90 0.50
C SER A 188 7.29 -13.12 1.28
N ASP A 189 8.60 -13.21 1.53
CA ASP A 189 9.16 -14.21 2.45
C ASP A 189 8.87 -13.88 3.93
N GLN A 190 8.34 -12.68 4.20
CA GLN A 190 8.11 -12.18 5.55
C GLN A 190 6.64 -11.98 5.91
N SER A 191 5.70 -12.16 4.97
CA SER A 191 4.25 -12.00 5.18
C SER A 191 3.47 -12.95 4.26
N THR A 192 2.16 -13.08 4.46
CA THR A 192 1.28 -13.88 3.61
C THR A 192 0.80 -13.15 2.35
N ILE A 193 1.14 -11.87 2.19
CA ILE A 193 0.74 -11.02 1.05
C ILE A 193 1.90 -10.83 0.06
N TYR A 194 1.60 -10.31 -1.14
CA TYR A 194 2.62 -10.01 -2.15
C TYR A 194 3.47 -8.80 -1.76
N LEU A 195 4.68 -8.69 -2.32
CA LEU A 195 5.53 -7.50 -2.20
C LEU A 195 4.82 -6.28 -2.81
N VAL A 196 4.25 -6.45 -4.00
CA VAL A 196 3.31 -5.53 -4.64
C VAL A 196 2.12 -6.34 -5.15
N ASP A 197 0.93 -6.01 -4.66
CA ASP A 197 -0.37 -6.52 -5.11
C ASP A 197 -1.07 -5.42 -5.96
N PRO A 198 -1.09 -5.56 -7.29
CA PRO A 198 -1.64 -4.53 -8.17
C PRO A 198 -3.12 -4.22 -7.87
N GLY A 199 -3.43 -2.95 -7.68
CA GLY A 199 -4.77 -2.45 -7.39
C GLY A 199 -5.08 -2.31 -5.89
N ASP A 200 -4.19 -2.74 -5.01
CA ASP A 200 -4.39 -2.65 -3.56
C ASP A 200 -3.06 -2.49 -2.80
N HIS A 201 -2.73 -1.24 -2.43
CA HIS A 201 -1.55 -0.96 -1.63
C HIS A 201 -1.65 -1.47 -0.18
N GLU A 202 -2.86 -1.61 0.38
CA GLU A 202 -3.06 -2.18 1.73
C GLU A 202 -2.82 -3.70 1.75
N SER A 203 -2.92 -4.36 0.59
CA SER A 203 -2.50 -5.75 0.39
C SER A 203 -1.04 -5.88 -0.10
N SER A 204 -0.27 -4.79 -0.12
CA SER A 204 1.11 -4.76 -0.61
C SER A 204 2.17 -4.62 0.50
N TYR A 205 3.01 -5.64 0.66
CA TYR A 205 3.99 -5.69 1.74
C TYR A 205 5.06 -4.59 1.66
N LEU A 206 5.46 -4.18 0.46
CA LEU A 206 6.45 -3.11 0.26
C LEU A 206 5.97 -1.80 0.92
N TRP A 207 4.71 -1.42 0.70
CA TRP A 207 4.13 -0.19 1.27
C TRP A 207 4.15 -0.23 2.81
N HIS A 208 3.75 -1.37 3.38
CA HIS A 208 3.82 -1.57 4.83
C HIS A 208 5.25 -1.48 5.39
N LYS A 209 6.25 -2.01 4.67
CA LYS A 209 7.65 -1.92 5.08
C LYS A 209 8.18 -0.49 5.06
N LEU A 210 7.71 0.33 4.13
CA LEU A 210 8.10 1.74 4.04
C LEU A 210 7.40 2.62 5.09
N ARG A 211 6.10 2.39 5.37
CA ARG A 211 5.38 3.09 6.45
C ARG A 211 5.69 2.60 7.85
N GLY A 212 6.30 1.42 7.99
CA GLY A 212 6.59 0.82 9.30
C GLY A 212 5.38 0.14 9.94
N SER A 213 4.38 -0.23 9.14
CA SER A 213 3.15 -0.91 9.58
C SER A 213 3.18 -2.41 9.33
N GLN A 214 4.28 -3.01 8.87
CA GLN A 214 4.40 -4.43 8.50
C GLN A 214 3.86 -5.43 9.55
N GLY A 215 3.90 -5.08 10.84
CA GLY A 215 3.34 -5.92 11.89
C GLY A 215 1.81 -6.10 11.81
N SER A 216 1.08 -5.17 11.18
CA SER A 216 -0.39 -5.28 11.00
C SER A 216 -0.78 -6.36 9.99
N VAL A 217 0.11 -6.71 9.07
CA VAL A 217 -0.09 -7.73 8.03
C VAL A 217 0.72 -9.01 8.30
N GLY A 218 0.96 -9.32 9.58
CA GLY A 218 1.71 -10.52 10.00
C GLY A 218 3.20 -10.49 9.65
N GLY A 219 3.72 -9.33 9.23
CA GLY A 219 5.09 -9.10 8.83
C GLY A 219 6.09 -8.97 9.98
N GLY A 220 7.37 -8.86 9.61
CA GLY A 220 8.48 -8.81 10.57
C GLY A 220 9.56 -7.75 10.29
N GLY A 221 10.45 -7.60 11.28
CA GLY A 221 11.60 -6.70 11.21
C GLY A 221 11.26 -5.22 11.37
N SER A 222 12.19 -4.36 10.98
CA SER A 222 12.05 -2.90 11.06
C SER A 222 11.47 -2.31 9.78
N ARG A 223 11.01 -1.05 9.87
CA ARG A 223 10.71 -0.17 8.73
C ARG A 223 11.94 -0.05 7.81
N MET A 224 11.70 -0.03 6.50
CA MET A 224 12.70 0.28 5.48
C MET A 224 12.67 1.76 5.07
N PRO A 225 13.82 2.37 4.74
CA PRO A 225 15.17 1.78 4.82
C PRO A 225 15.62 1.59 6.27
N ARG A 226 16.26 0.46 6.56
CA ARG A 226 16.64 0.06 7.93
C ARG A 226 17.77 0.94 8.44
N GLY A 227 17.56 1.55 9.62
CA GLY A 227 18.60 2.35 10.29
C GLY A 227 18.88 3.71 9.64
N ALA A 228 18.11 4.09 8.61
CA ALA A 228 18.10 5.43 8.02
C ALA A 228 16.83 6.18 8.44
N ASP A 229 16.68 7.43 8.02
CA ASP A 229 15.42 8.17 8.16
C ASP A 229 14.30 7.54 7.28
N PRO A 230 13.01 7.85 7.57
CA PRO A 230 11.91 7.62 6.64
C PRO A 230 12.15 8.22 5.26
N LEU A 231 11.65 7.53 4.22
CA LEU A 231 11.53 8.15 2.90
C LEU A 231 10.56 9.33 2.96
N ASP A 232 10.62 10.18 1.95
CA ASP A 232 9.68 11.30 1.83
C ASP A 232 8.24 10.77 1.84
N PRO A 233 7.34 11.33 2.66
CA PRO A 233 5.94 10.93 2.66
C PRO A 233 5.29 11.00 1.28
N SER A 234 5.64 11.99 0.46
CA SER A 234 5.10 12.12 -0.91
C SER A 234 5.48 10.94 -1.80
N PHE A 235 6.68 10.39 -1.64
CA PHE A 235 7.08 9.17 -2.35
C PHE A 235 6.27 7.95 -1.90
N ILE A 236 5.95 7.86 -0.60
CA ILE A 236 5.14 6.75 -0.07
C ILE A 236 3.71 6.83 -0.61
N ASP A 237 3.18 8.04 -0.72
CA ASP A 237 1.86 8.30 -1.29
C ASP A 237 1.87 8.01 -2.81
N ASP A 238 2.87 8.48 -3.56
CA ASP A 238 3.05 8.15 -4.98
C ASP A 238 3.20 6.64 -5.22
N LEU A 239 3.89 5.92 -4.33
CA LEU A 239 3.98 4.46 -4.40
C LEU A 239 2.61 3.81 -4.17
N ALA A 240 1.83 4.29 -3.20
CA ALA A 240 0.49 3.77 -2.95
C ALA A 240 -0.41 3.98 -4.17
N ASP A 241 -0.40 5.19 -4.72
CA ASP A 241 -1.15 5.56 -5.92
C ASP A 241 -0.73 4.71 -7.13
N TRP A 242 0.57 4.49 -7.34
CA TRP A 242 1.06 3.61 -8.39
C TRP A 242 0.53 2.17 -8.24
N ILE A 243 0.53 1.64 -7.01
CA ILE A 243 0.02 0.30 -6.74
C ILE A 243 -1.49 0.24 -7.01
N ASP A 244 -2.26 1.18 -6.47
CA ASP A 244 -3.72 1.25 -6.61
C ASP A 244 -4.15 1.43 -8.08
N GLN A 245 -3.31 2.08 -8.89
CA GLN A 245 -3.48 2.20 -10.34
C GLN A 245 -3.09 0.93 -11.13
N GLY A 246 -2.82 -0.18 -10.44
CA GLY A 246 -2.50 -1.47 -11.06
C GLY A 246 -1.01 -1.71 -11.30
N ALA A 247 -0.14 -0.93 -10.65
CA ALA A 247 1.31 -1.11 -10.66
C ALA A 247 1.92 -1.25 -12.06
N SER A 248 1.51 -0.40 -13.02
CA SER A 248 1.98 -0.46 -14.42
C SER A 248 3.48 -0.20 -14.55
N ASN A 249 4.14 -0.92 -15.46
CA ASN A 249 5.54 -0.68 -15.83
C ASN A 249 5.71 0.38 -16.95
N PHE A 250 4.61 0.91 -17.49
CA PHE A 250 4.59 1.78 -18.67
C PHE A 250 3.78 3.04 -18.44
#